data_AF-A0A3N2PHA6-F1
#
_entry.id   AF-A0A3N2PHA6-F1
#
_cell.length_a   1.000
_cell.length_b   1.000
_cell.length_c   1.000
_cell.angle_alpha   90.00
_cell.angle_beta   90.00
_cell.angle_gamma   90.00
#
_symmetry.space_group_name_H-M   'P 1'
#
loop_
_entity.id
_entity.type
_entity.pdbx_description
1 polymer ?
#
loop_
_entity_poly.entity_id
_entity_poly.type
_entity_poly.pdbx_seq_one_letter_code
_entity_poly.pdbx_strand_id
1 'polypeptide(L)' 'MSKKHGHADNIVYDLVSIQYHALKGGQVYEQYKNDAEGHDDIRQFIEQIQREDIDRAQRAQELLASISNVPVGAR' A
#
# COMPACT_ATOMS: atom_id res chain seq x y z
N MET A 1 4.00 1.47 31.16
CA MET A 1 5.23 0.94 30.53
C MET A 1 5.11 1.19 29.04
N SER A 2 5.68 2.30 28.55
CA SER A 2 5.65 2.61 27.11
C SER A 2 6.59 1.65 26.40
N LYS A 3 6.02 0.67 25.66
CA LYS A 3 6.80 -0.18 24.76
C LYS A 3 7.43 0.75 23.73
N LYS A 4 8.74 0.97 23.86
CA LYS A 4 9.53 1.73 22.90
C LYS A 4 9.66 0.82 21.67
N HIS A 5 8.66 0.84 20.79
CA HIS A 5 8.75 0.17 19.51
C HIS A 5 10.01 0.69 18.80
N GLY A 6 10.89 -0.22 18.40
CA GLY A 6 12.12 0.18 17.72
C GLY A 6 11.75 0.91 16.42
N HIS A 7 12.59 1.85 15.97
CA HIS A 7 12.37 2.53 14.69
C HIS A 7 12.14 1.52 13.53
N ALA A 8 12.73 0.32 13.60
CA ALA A 8 12.50 -0.76 12.64
C ALA A 8 11.09 -1.39 12.74
N ASP A 9 10.52 -1.56 13.93
CA ASP A 9 9.15 -2.08 14.11
C ASP A 9 8.13 -1.10 13.50
N ASN A 10 8.39 0.20 13.66
CA ASN A 10 7.57 1.25 13.05
C ASN A 10 7.65 1.19 11.53
N ILE A 11 8.84 1.02 10.95
CA ILE A 11 8.99 0.92 9.48
C ILE A 11 8.24 -0.29 8.91
N VAL A 12 8.32 -1.46 9.55
CA VAL A 12 7.58 -2.65 9.09
C VAL A 12 6.07 -2.41 9.21
N TYR A 13 5.62 -1.86 10.33
CA TYR A 13 4.20 -1.52 10.53
C TYR A 13 3.70 -0.52 9.48
N ASP A 14 4.49 0.51 9.18
CA ASP A 14 4.14 1.55 8.21
C ASP A 14 4.03 0.95 6.78
N LEU A 15 4.97 0.10 6.38
CA LEU A 15 4.94 -0.55 5.07
C LEU A 15 3.78 -1.54 4.92
N VAL A 16 3.49 -2.34 5.95
CA VAL A 16 2.32 -3.23 5.96
C VAL A 16 1.03 -2.42 5.90
N SER A 17 0.96 -1.30 6.62
CA SER A 17 -0.20 -0.42 6.62
C SER A 17 -0.44 0.18 5.23
N ILE A 18 0.61 0.69 4.57
CA ILE A 18 0.54 1.22 3.21
C ILE A 18 0.03 0.15 2.23
N GLN A 19 0.63 -1.04 2.26
CA GLN A 19 0.23 -2.14 1.39
C GLN A 19 -1.24 -2.53 1.60
N TYR A 20 -1.65 -2.68 2.87
CA TYR A 20 -3.03 -3.05 3.21
C TYR A 20 -4.03 -2.01 2.69
N HIS A 21 -3.78 -0.72 2.90
CA HIS A 21 -4.70 0.33 2.46
C HIS A 21 -4.81 0.43 0.94
N ALA A 22 -3.70 0.27 0.22
CA ALA A 22 -3.70 0.28 -1.24
C ALA A 22 -4.49 -0.93 -1.82
N LEU A 23 -4.27 -2.14 -1.27
CA LEU A 23 -5.02 -3.33 -1.70
C LEU A 23 -6.51 -3.24 -1.34
N LYS A 24 -6.84 -2.64 -0.19
CA LYS A 24 -8.22 -2.40 0.22
C LYS A 24 -8.94 -1.42 -0.71
N GLY A 25 -8.25 -0.37 -1.17
CA GLY A 25 -8.77 0.55 -2.19
C GLY A 25 -9.16 -0.17 -3.47
N GLY A 26 -8.31 -1.09 -3.94
CA GLY A 26 -8.57 -1.92 -5.12
C GLY A 26 -9.89 -2.70 -5.09
N GLN A 27 -10.40 -3.06 -3.91
CA GLN A 27 -11.66 -3.79 -3.76
C GLN A 27 -12.90 -2.93 -4.06
N VAL A 28 -12.80 -1.61 -3.92
CA VAL A 28 -13.94 -0.68 -4.09
C VAL A 28 -13.88 0.11 -5.40
N TYR A 29 -12.71 0.17 -6.07
CA TYR A 29 -12.56 0.96 -7.29
C TYR A 29 -13.41 0.46 -8.46
N GLU A 30 -13.70 -0.84 -8.58
CA GLU A 30 -14.64 -1.32 -9.59
C GLU A 30 -16.05 -0.75 -9.39
N GLN A 31 -16.52 -0.70 -8.13
CA GLN A 31 -17.78 -0.07 -7.81
C GLN A 31 -17.76 1.42 -8.15
N TYR A 32 -16.70 2.14 -7.79
CA TYR A 32 -16.61 3.58 -8.09
C TYR A 32 -16.56 3.86 -9.59
N LYS A 33 -15.92 3.00 -10.39
CA LYS A 33 -15.95 3.10 -11.86
C LYS A 33 -17.35 2.88 -12.43
N ASN A 34 -18.14 1.98 -11.83
CA ASN A 34 -19.54 1.76 -12.22
C ASN A 34 -20.41 2.96 -11.82
N ASP A 35 -20.20 3.53 -10.63
CA ASP A 35 -20.91 4.72 -10.16
C ASP A 35 -20.60 5.95 -11.04
N ALA A 36 -19.45 5.97 -11.74
CA ALA A 36 -19.02 7.01 -12.67
C ALA A 36 -19.49 6.77 -14.12
N GLU A 37 -20.52 5.96 -14.36
CA GLU A 37 -21.08 5.76 -15.70
C GLU A 37 -21.50 7.09 -16.35
N GLY A 38 -21.08 7.32 -17.60
CA GLY A 38 -21.30 8.59 -18.32
C GLY A 38 -20.34 9.72 -17.95
N HIS A 39 -19.40 9.49 -17.03
CA HIS A 39 -18.39 10.46 -16.60
C HIS A 39 -16.97 9.92 -16.86
N ASP A 40 -16.54 10.02 -18.12
CA ASP A 40 -15.28 9.42 -18.59
C ASP A 40 -14.03 9.97 -17.88
N ASP A 41 -14.02 11.24 -17.54
CA ASP A 41 -12.91 11.90 -16.83
C ASP A 41 -12.77 11.37 -15.40
N ILE A 42 -13.89 11.22 -14.68
CA ILE A 42 -13.93 10.64 -13.34
C ILE A 42 -13.50 9.17 -13.38
N ARG A 43 -13.99 8.41 -14.37
CA ARG A 43 -13.62 7.00 -14.54
C ARG A 43 -12.12 6.83 -14.78
N GLN A 44 -11.53 7.67 -15.64
CA GLN A 44 -10.09 7.66 -15.91
C GLN A 44 -9.27 8.00 -14.66
N PHE A 45 -9.73 8.97 -13.86
CA PHE A 45 -9.09 9.31 -12.60
C PHE A 45 -9.13 8.16 -11.60
N ILE A 46 -10.26 7.46 -11.45
CA ILE A 46 -10.37 6.29 -10.59
C ILE A 46 -9.44 5.15 -11.07
N GLU A 47 -9.38 4.92 -12.38
CA GLU A 47 -8.47 3.92 -12.95
C GLU A 47 -6.99 4.28 -12.73
N GLN A 48 -6.64 5.58 -12.80
CA GLN A 48 -5.32 6.06 -12.44
C GLN A 48 -5.00 5.73 -10.97
N ILE A 49 -5.89 6.06 -10.04
CA ILE A 49 -5.70 5.75 -8.61
C ILE A 49 -5.52 4.24 -8.41
N GLN A 50 -6.35 3.41 -9.05
CA GLN A 50 -6.25 1.94 -8.96
C GLN A 50 -4.86 1.44 -9.38
N ARG A 51 -4.31 1.95 -10.48
CA ARG A 51 -2.96 1.59 -10.94
C ARG A 51 -1.90 2.01 -9.93
N GLU A 52 -1.96 3.25 -9.45
CA GLU A 52 -0.97 3.75 -8.49
C GLU A 52 -1.01 2.99 -7.17
N ASP A 53 -2.19 2.52 -6.72
CA ASP A 53 -2.31 1.70 -5.52
C ASP A 53 -1.75 0.29 -5.70
N ILE A 54 -1.92 -0.31 -6.89
CA ILE A 54 -1.24 -1.57 -7.23
C ILE A 54 0.28 -1.39 -7.13
N ASP A 55 0.81 -0.32 -7.72
CA ASP A 55 2.25 -0.01 -7.69
C ASP A 55 2.74 0.23 -6.25
N ARG A 56 1.98 0.97 -5.43
CA ARG A 56 2.30 1.19 -4.00
C ARG A 56 2.32 -0.12 -3.22
N ALA A 57 1.33 -1.00 -3.42
CA ALA A 57 1.25 -2.27 -2.74
C ALA A 57 2.43 -3.20 -3.10
N GLN A 58 2.80 -3.23 -4.38
CA GLN A 58 3.94 -4.00 -4.86
C GLN A 58 5.27 -3.43 -4.34
N ARG A 59 5.43 -2.10 -4.36
CA ARG A 59 6.65 -1.48 -3.83
C ARG A 59 6.82 -1.68 -2.33
N ALA A 60 5.72 -1.61 -1.56
CA ALA A 60 5.75 -1.92 -0.14
C ALA A 60 6.16 -3.38 0.10
N GLN A 61 5.69 -4.33 -0.72
CA GLN A 61 6.11 -5.74 -0.65
C GLN A 61 7.61 -5.90 -0.87
N GLU A 62 8.17 -5.25 -1.90
CA GLU A 62 9.60 -5.30 -2.21
C GLU A 62 10.45 -4.76 -1.06
N LEU A 63 10.05 -3.63 -0.47
CA LEU A 63 10.74 -3.02 0.66
C LEU A 63 10.67 -3.90 1.91
N LEU A 64 9.50 -4.49 2.21
CA LEU A 64 9.35 -5.46 3.29
C LEU A 64 10.28 -6.67 3.13
N ALA A 65 10.37 -7.20 1.92
CA ALA A 65 11.29 -8.29 1.61
C ALA A 65 12.75 -7.87 1.81
N SER A 66 13.13 -6.66 1.39
CA SER A 66 14.50 -6.16 1.56
C SER A 66 14.91 -6.00 3.03
N ILE A 67 14.01 -5.52 3.89
CA ILE A 67 14.27 -5.32 5.32
C ILE A 67 14.33 -6.66 6.05
N SER A 68 13.47 -7.60 5.67
CA SER A 68 13.44 -8.96 6.23
C SER A 68 14.66 -9.80 5.85
N ASN A 69 15.30 -9.49 4.72
CA ASN A 69 16.48 -10.19 4.22
C ASN A 69 17.82 -9.57 4.70
N VAL A 70 17.78 -8.51 5.51
CA VAL A 70 18.97 -8.01 6.22
C VAL A 70 19.24 -8.96 7.40
N PRO A 71 20.42 -9.60 7.48
CA PRO A 71 20.77 -10.45 8.63
C PRO A 71 20.66 -9.63 9.92
N VAL A 72 19.77 -10.06 10.82
CA VAL A 72 19.71 -9.55 12.19
C VAL A 72 21.00 -9.97 12.90
N GLY A 73 22.06 -9.19 12.72
CA GLY A 73 23.38 -9.54 13.23
C GLY A 73 24.54 -8.61 12.82
N ALA A 74 24.34 -7.66 11.92
CA ALA A 74 25.33 -6.61 11.66
C ALA A 74 25.02 -5.37 12.53
N ARG A 75 25.28 -5.48 13.84
CA ARG A 75 25.45 -4.35 14.75
C ARG A 75 26.65 -4.61 15.65
#